data_AF-A0A5N8WL92-F1
#
_entry.id   AF-A0A5N8WL92-F1
#
_cell.length_a   1.000
_cell.length_b   1.000
_cell.length_c   1.000
_cell.angle_alpha   90.00
_cell.angle_beta   90.00
_cell.angle_gamma   90.00
#
_symmetry.space_group_name_H-M   'P 1'
#
loop_
_entity.id
_entity.type
_entity.pdbx_description
1 polymer ?
#
loop_
_entity_poly.entity_id
_entity_poly.type
_entity_poly.pdbx_seq_one_letter_code
_entity_poly.pdbx_strand_id
1 'polypeptide(L)' 'MEYTHQSVKDYVEAKKRGDRATTDRIVAEVTARFDARTTDGSEIVELGRAMERVSLGEGE' A
#
# COMPACT_ATOMS: atom_id res chain seq x y z
N MET A 1 9.82 -2.40 -9.68
CA MET A 1 9.97 -1.67 -8.42
C MET A 1 9.78 -2.72 -7.35
N GLU A 2 10.85 -3.12 -6.68
CA GLU A 2 10.77 -4.16 -5.66
C GLU A 2 10.32 -3.47 -4.37
N TYR A 3 9.05 -3.66 -4.00
CA TYR A 3 8.55 -3.16 -2.73
C TYR A 3 9.16 -4.00 -1.62
N THR A 4 9.69 -3.37 -0.58
CA THR A 4 10.35 -4.10 0.52
C THR A 4 9.31 -4.60 1.52
N HIS A 5 8.28 -3.80 1.78
CA HIS A 5 7.25 -4.08 2.76
C HIS A 5 6.15 -4.98 2.18
N GLN A 6 5.83 -6.06 2.90
CA GLN A 6 4.77 -6.99 2.50
C GLN A 6 3.41 -6.30 2.39
N SER A 7 3.10 -5.35 3.28
CA SER A 7 1.88 -4.53 3.23
C SER A 7 1.75 -3.79 1.90
N VAL A 8 2.85 -3.27 1.36
CA VAL A 8 2.85 -2.52 0.09
C VAL A 8 2.71 -3.47 -1.11
N LYS A 9 3.29 -4.67 -1.05
CA LYS A 9 3.06 -5.71 -2.07
C LYS A 9 1.59 -6.10 -2.14
N ASP A 10 0.98 -6.37 -0.98
CA ASP A 10 -0.43 -6.73 -0.86
C ASP A 10 -1.35 -5.61 -1.36
N TYR A 11 -1.02 -4.35 -1.02
CA TYR A 11 -1.71 -3.17 -1.55
C TYR A 11 -1.69 -3.15 -3.08
N VAL A 12 -0.54 -3.42 -3.71
CA VAL A 12 -0.42 -3.43 -5.17
C VAL A 12 -1.23 -4.56 -5.80
N GLU A 13 -1.21 -5.76 -5.23
CA GLU A 13 -2.01 -6.88 -5.71
C GLU A 13 -3.51 -6.60 -5.59
N ALA A 14 -3.95 -6.05 -4.45
CA ALA A 14 -5.32 -5.61 -4.24
C ALA A 14 -5.72 -4.52 -5.24
N LYS A 15 -4.85 -3.53 -5.49
CA LYS A 15 -5.10 -2.46 -6.47
C LYS A 15 -5.25 -3.02 -7.88
N LYS A 16 -4.36 -3.94 -8.28
CA LYS A 16 -4.43 -4.61 -9.59
C LYS A 16 -5.72 -5.42 -9.77
N ARG A 17 -6.20 -6.06 -8.69
CA ARG A 17 -7.47 -6.80 -8.67
C ARG A 17 -8.72 -5.91 -8.59
N GLY A 18 -8.55 -4.59 -8.45
CA GLY A 18 -9.68 -3.67 -8.25
C GLY A 18 -10.30 -3.74 -6.85
N ASP A 19 -9.66 -4.41 -5.89
CA ASP A 19 -10.21 -4.67 -4.55
C ASP A 19 -10.02 -3.46 -3.63
N ARG A 20 -10.97 -2.53 -3.71
CA ARG A 20 -10.92 -1.28 -2.93
C ARG A 20 -10.93 -1.51 -1.42
N ALA A 21 -11.71 -2.48 -0.94
CA ALA A 21 -11.84 -2.75 0.49
C ALA A 21 -10.50 -3.16 1.11
N THR A 22 -9.76 -4.03 0.41
CA THR A 22 -8.42 -4.46 0.85
C THR A 22 -7.42 -3.31 0.75
N THR A 23 -7.45 -2.52 -0.33
CA THR A 23 -6.54 -1.36 -0.45
C THR A 23 -6.74 -0.33 0.66
N ASP A 24 -7.99 -0.01 1.01
CA ASP A 24 -8.33 0.99 2.04
C ASP A 24 -7.90 0.51 3.43
N ARG A 25 -8.15 -0.77 3.73
CA ARG A 25 -7.70 -1.40 4.97
C ARG A 25 -6.19 -1.30 5.14
N ILE A 26 -5.42 -1.62 4.10
CA ILE A 26 -3.95 -1.58 4.17
C ILE A 26 -3.46 -0.15 4.37
N VAL A 27 -4.04 0.82 3.67
CA VAL A 27 -3.71 2.24 3.86
C VAL A 27 -3.95 2.65 5.32
N ALA A 28 -5.11 2.30 5.88
CA ALA A 28 -5.42 2.61 7.27
C ALA A 28 -4.43 1.94 8.26
N GLU A 29 -4.07 0.68 8.05
CA GLU A 29 -3.10 -0.03 8.91
C GLU A 29 -1.70 0.60 8.84
N VAL A 30 -1.22 0.93 7.64
CA VAL A 30 0.10 1.57 7.44
C VAL A 30 0.11 2.98 8.04
N THR A 31 -0.96 3.76 7.85
CA THR A 31 -1.09 5.10 8.44
C THR A 31 -1.15 5.03 9.96
N ALA A 32 -1.89 4.06 10.54
CA ALA A 32 -1.97 3.90 12.00
C ALA A 32 -0.60 3.55 12.61
N ARG A 33 0.19 2.68 11.96
CA ARG A 33 1.56 2.36 12.40
C ARG A 33 2.48 3.58 12.32
N PHE A 34 2.34 4.39 11.28
CA PHE A 34 3.11 5.62 11.12
C PHE A 34 2.76 6.64 12.21
N ASP A 35 1.47 6.87 12.47
CA ASP A 35 0.99 7.77 13.51
C ASP A 35 1.45 7.34 14.91
N ALA A 36 1.38 6.03 15.19
CA ALA A 36 1.88 5.44 16.42
C ALA A 36 3.43 5.48 16.54
N ARG A 37 4.15 5.95 15.51
CA ARG A 37 5.63 5.98 15.44
C ARG A 37 6.27 4.62 15.67
N THR A 38 5.57 3.54 15.29
CA THR A 38 6.06 2.16 15.45
C THR A 38 6.86 1.68 14.24
N THR A 39 7.06 2.55 13.25
CA THR A 39 7.79 2.29 12.00
C THR A 39 8.66 3.50 11.68
N ASP A 40 9.75 3.26 10.96
CA ASP A 40 10.67 4.27 10.42
C ASP A 40 10.02 5.20 9.37
N GLY A 41 8.80 4.86 8.91
CA GLY A 41 8.07 5.64 7.90
C GLY A 41 8.46 5.31 6.46
N SER A 42 9.45 4.45 6.26
CA SER A 42 9.76 3.91 4.93
C SER A 42 8.56 3.19 4.28
N GLU A 43 7.70 2.51 5.08
CA GLU A 43 6.48 1.84 4.61
C GLU A 43 5.46 2.81 4.01
N ILE A 44 5.23 3.98 4.63
CA ILE A 44 4.23 4.96 4.14
C ILE A 44 4.70 5.66 2.87
N VAL A 45 6.02 5.87 2.73
CA VAL A 45 6.62 6.43 1.50
C VAL A 45 6.51 5.44 0.35
N GLU A 46 6.78 4.15 0.59
CA GLU A 46 6.60 3.10 -0.41
C GLU A 46 5.14 2.94 -0.81
N LEU A 47 4.21 3.00 0.15
CA LEU A 47 2.78 2.99 -0.12
C LEU A 47 2.38 4.18 -1.01
N GLY A 48 2.82 5.39 -0.68
CA GLY A 48 2.60 6.59 -1.51
C GLY A 48 3.03 6.41 -2.95
N ARG A 49 4.25 5.89 -3.17
CA ARG A 49 4.75 5.58 -4.52
C ARG A 49 3.92 4.53 -5.23
N ALA A 50 3.46 3.49 -4.52
CA ALA A 50 2.58 2.48 -5.08
C ALA A 50 1.21 3.06 -5.47
N MET A 51 0.68 4.02 -4.69
CA MET A 51 -0.55 4.73 -5.01
C MET A 51 -0.45 5.51 -6.32
N GLU A 52 0.67 6.20 -6.55
CA GLU A 52 0.91 6.96 -7.78
C GLU A 52 1.20 6.06 -9.00
N ARG A 53 1.90 4.94 -8.79
CA ARG A 53 2.45 4.14 -9.90
C ARG A 53 1.51 3.06 -10.44
N VAL A 54 0.64 2.50 -9.59
CA VAL A 54 -0.25 1.39 -9.97
C VAL A 54 -1.65 1.94 -10.14
N SER A 55 -2.35 1.66 -11.23
CA SER A 55 -3.76 2.03 -11.36
C SER A 55 -4.68 0.98 -10.75
N LEU A 56 -5.85 1.39 -10.29
CA LEU A 56 -6.88 0.43 -9.85
C LEU A 56 -7.39 -0.35 -11.07
N GLY A 57 -7.36 -1.68 -11.01
CA GLY A 57 -7.77 -2.54 -12.13
C GLY A 57 -6.73 -2.66 -13.25
N GLU A 58 -5.48 -2.26 -13.02
CA GLU A 58 -4.39 -2.34 -14.03
C GLU A 58 -4.06 -3.79 -14.46
N GLY A 59 -4.54 -4.80 -13.74
CA GLY A 59 -4.32 -6.21 -14.03
C GLY A 59 -5.35 -6.86 -14.96
N GLU A 60 -6.31 -6.11 -15.48
CA GLU A 60 -7.38 -6.58 -16.39
C GLU A 60 -7.06 -6.40 -17.87
#